data_AF-A0A8J1XKK8-F1
#
_entry.id   AF-A0A8J1XKK8-F1
#
_cell.length_a   1.000
_cell.length_b   1.000
_cell.length_c   1.000
_cell.angle_alpha   90.00
_cell.angle_beta   90.00
_cell.angle_gamma   90.00
#
_symmetry.space_group_name_H-M   'P 1'
#
loop_
_entity.id
_entity.type
_entity.pdbx_description
1 polymer ?
#
loop_
_entity_poly.entity_id
_entity_poly.type
_entity_poly.pdbx_seq_one_letter_code
_entity_poly.pdbx_strand_id
1 'polypeptide(L)'
;MKVAIVLWVLGRALFVKADTACTDQGGYCHTGSCGGFWKSGLCYGPAERRCCIDTAGDSECTSAGGNCQTTTCSGVFQSGLCAGPVDRRCCLQDSACIDAGGTCQTTACSGTSMTGLCSGPTDRRCCVQNNGEDKLSHSEAASMLSDTGISISSSGGCSDRYDGTCTSLEQIRRATITGTINEIKIPSGCSVTVTGGTETGHSSGTYSHWNGYKIDLRLNSCLDSYITTTFPFNRWRGSDAVYRSPSGNDYVKEGNHWDNTYY
;
A
#
# COMPACT_ATOMS: atom_id res chain seq x y z
N MET A 1 69.42 55.88 8.85
CA MET A 1 68.67 55.43 10.06
C MET A 1 67.48 56.34 10.28
N LYS A 2 66.27 55.89 9.97
CA LYS A 2 65.01 56.42 10.51
C LYS A 2 64.04 55.24 10.64
N VAL A 3 63.60 55.02 11.87
CA VAL A 3 62.71 53.94 12.30
C VAL A 3 61.31 54.22 11.74
N ALA A 4 60.72 53.23 11.07
CA ALA A 4 59.30 53.24 10.72
C ALA A 4 58.59 52.18 11.55
N ILE A 5 57.73 52.64 12.46
CA ILE A 5 56.80 51.83 13.24
C ILE A 5 55.76 51.27 12.27
N VAL A 6 55.76 49.95 12.06
CA VAL A 6 54.70 49.26 11.32
C VAL A 6 53.66 48.78 12.35
N LEU A 7 52.57 49.54 12.44
CA LEU A 7 51.37 49.16 13.18
C LEU A 7 50.72 47.94 12.49
N TRP A 8 50.52 46.87 13.25
CA TRP A 8 49.70 45.73 12.85
C TRP A 8 48.21 46.12 12.88
N VAL A 9 47.50 45.96 11.77
CA VAL A 9 46.04 45.81 11.77
C VAL A 9 45.69 44.52 11.04
N LEU A 10 45.30 43.52 11.84
CA LEU A 10 44.69 42.27 11.41
C LEU A 10 43.33 42.58 10.76
N GLY A 11 43.29 42.62 9.42
CA GLY A 11 42.04 42.65 8.65
C GLY A 11 41.34 41.29 8.71
N ARG A 12 40.53 41.08 9.76
CA ARG A 12 39.57 39.97 9.85
C ARG A 12 38.52 40.09 8.74
N ALA A 13 38.24 38.95 8.11
CA ALA A 13 37.13 38.74 7.19
C ALA A 13 35.81 39.32 7.73
N LEU A 14 35.21 40.25 6.99
CA LEU A 14 33.87 40.79 7.22
C LEU A 14 33.13 40.80 5.87
N PHE A 15 32.86 39.61 5.33
CA PHE A 15 31.74 39.44 4.41
C PHE A 15 30.56 38.99 5.28
N VAL A 16 29.68 39.94 5.59
CA VAL A 16 28.48 39.72 6.42
C VAL A 16 27.50 38.82 5.65
N LYS A 17 27.08 37.75 6.33
CA LYS A 17 25.89 36.93 6.11
C LYS A 17 24.61 37.78 5.99
N ALA A 18 24.47 38.61 4.96
CA ALA A 18 23.22 39.33 4.71
C ALA A 18 22.15 38.28 4.35
N ASP A 19 21.07 38.24 5.14
CA ASP A 19 19.90 37.38 4.96
C ASP A 19 20.14 35.86 5.10
N THR A 20 21.30 35.43 5.60
CA THR A 20 21.62 33.99 5.68
C THR A 20 20.68 33.20 6.58
N ALA A 21 20.16 33.80 7.65
CA ALA A 21 19.15 33.15 8.50
C ALA A 21 17.83 32.86 7.76
N CYS A 22 17.51 33.63 6.73
CA CYS A 22 16.37 33.39 5.85
C CYS A 22 16.70 32.37 4.76
N THR A 23 17.87 32.47 4.11
CA THR A 23 18.28 31.52 3.07
C THR A 23 18.57 30.12 3.62
N ASP A 24 19.07 30.01 4.86
CA ASP A 24 19.25 28.74 5.58
C ASP A 24 17.90 28.04 5.84
N GLN A 25 16.79 28.78 5.82
CA GLN A 25 15.43 28.25 5.89
C GLN A 25 14.78 28.09 4.51
N GLY A 26 15.55 28.16 3.43
CA GLY A 26 15.05 28.03 2.06
C GLY A 26 14.17 29.19 1.60
N GLY A 27 14.28 30.36 2.24
CA GLY A 27 13.52 31.56 1.91
C GLY A 27 14.33 32.67 1.26
N TYR A 28 13.64 33.74 0.89
CA TYR A 28 14.24 34.99 0.41
C TYR A 28 13.64 36.21 1.10
N CYS A 29 14.45 37.26 1.30
CA CYS A 29 14.06 38.47 2.01
C CYS A 29 13.51 39.54 1.08
N HIS A 30 12.24 39.90 1.25
CA HIS A 30 11.47 40.78 0.36
C HIS A 30 10.39 41.56 1.14
N THR A 31 9.82 42.60 0.51
CA THR A 31 8.83 43.52 1.11
C THR A 31 7.44 43.47 0.44
N GLY A 32 7.31 42.84 -0.73
CA GLY A 32 6.05 42.69 -1.47
C GLY A 32 5.35 41.36 -1.17
N SER A 33 4.45 40.90 -2.03
CA SER A 33 3.67 39.66 -1.81
C SER A 33 4.53 38.39 -1.77
N CYS A 34 4.13 37.41 -0.97
CA CYS A 34 4.75 36.08 -0.87
C CYS A 34 3.75 35.01 -1.32
N GLY A 35 4.21 34.10 -2.17
CA GLY A 35 3.42 32.95 -2.63
C GLY A 35 3.27 31.82 -1.60
N GLY A 36 3.96 31.94 -0.46
CA GLY A 36 3.86 31.04 0.68
C GLY A 36 3.69 31.81 1.99
N PHE A 37 4.47 31.47 3.02
CA PHE A 37 4.32 32.06 4.35
C PHE A 37 5.50 32.94 4.76
N TRP A 38 5.21 33.89 5.65
CA TRP A 38 6.19 34.85 6.15
C TRP A 38 6.80 34.43 7.49
N LYS A 39 8.11 34.58 7.62
CA LYS A 39 8.81 34.58 8.91
C LYS A 39 9.49 35.93 9.14
N SER A 40 9.22 36.53 10.30
CA SER A 40 9.80 37.80 10.72
C SER A 40 11.14 37.59 11.44
N GLY A 41 12.03 38.59 11.43
CA GLY A 41 13.28 38.57 12.20
C GLY A 41 14.43 37.72 11.61
N LEU A 42 14.25 37.17 10.40
CA LEU A 42 15.28 36.37 9.71
C LEU A 42 16.01 37.16 8.60
N CYS A 43 15.52 38.36 8.29
CA CYS A 43 16.06 39.24 7.28
C CYS A 43 16.79 40.40 7.93
N TYR A 44 17.93 40.77 7.37
CA TYR A 44 18.68 41.93 7.82
C TYR A 44 18.05 43.21 7.24
N GLY A 45 18.06 44.30 7.99
CA GLY A 45 17.51 45.59 7.56
C GLY A 45 16.14 45.92 8.17
N PRO A 46 15.30 46.73 7.50
CA PRO A 46 14.07 47.27 8.10
C PRO A 46 13.01 46.20 8.33
N ALA A 47 12.10 46.47 9.28
CA ALA A 47 11.08 45.51 9.74
C ALA A 47 10.10 45.07 8.63
N GLU A 48 9.95 45.86 7.57
CA GLU A 48 9.16 45.48 6.39
C GLU A 48 9.81 44.37 5.54
N ARG A 49 11.13 44.15 5.65
CA ARG A 49 11.80 43.00 5.00
C ARG A 49 11.54 41.76 5.83
N ARG A 50 10.73 40.86 5.29
CA ARG A 50 10.38 39.60 5.93
C ARG A 50 10.87 38.45 5.06
N CYS A 51 11.08 37.30 5.69
CA CYS A 51 11.52 36.10 4.99
C CYS A 51 10.29 35.43 4.38
N CYS A 52 10.20 35.44 3.05
CA CYS A 52 9.20 34.68 2.32
C CYS A 52 9.71 33.26 2.12
N ILE A 53 8.99 32.28 2.64
CA ILE A 53 9.18 30.87 2.27
C ILE A 53 8.12 30.55 1.22
N ASP A 54 8.54 30.41 -0.02
CA ASP A 54 7.63 30.08 -1.12
C ASP A 54 7.16 28.62 -1.01
N THR A 55 5.87 28.35 -1.17
CA THR A 55 5.32 26.99 -1.27
C THR A 55 5.18 26.52 -2.70
N ALA A 56 5.52 27.34 -3.70
CA ALA A 56 5.52 26.95 -5.11
C ALA A 56 6.43 25.75 -5.41
N GLY A 57 7.44 25.49 -4.58
CA GLY A 57 8.30 24.31 -4.70
C GLY A 57 7.78 23.05 -3.98
N ASP A 58 6.57 23.07 -3.40
CA ASP A 58 5.94 21.87 -2.83
C ASP A 58 5.27 20.99 -3.93
N SER A 59 5.23 21.46 -5.18
CA SER A 59 4.56 20.79 -6.30
C SER A 59 5.13 19.41 -6.61
N GLU A 60 6.42 19.19 -6.39
CA GLU A 60 7.06 17.88 -6.57
C GLU A 60 6.55 16.89 -5.53
N CYS A 61 6.40 17.32 -4.27
CA CYS A 61 5.81 16.50 -3.22
C CYS A 61 4.34 16.15 -3.51
N THR A 62 3.53 17.12 -3.92
CA THR A 62 2.12 16.87 -4.23
C THR A 62 1.96 16.00 -5.47
N SER A 63 2.81 16.16 -6.49
CA SER A 63 2.81 15.30 -7.68
C SER A 63 3.23 13.87 -7.38
N ALA A 64 4.07 13.67 -6.35
CA ALA A 64 4.45 12.36 -5.83
C ALA A 64 3.37 11.72 -4.92
N GLY A 65 2.22 12.37 -4.72
CA GLY A 65 1.15 11.90 -3.84
C GLY A 65 1.39 12.14 -2.35
N GLY A 66 2.34 13.03 -2.02
CA GLY A 66 2.69 13.35 -0.64
C GLY A 66 2.25 14.73 -0.17
N ASN A 67 2.42 14.98 1.12
CA ASN A 67 2.20 16.28 1.76
C ASN A 67 3.45 16.73 2.53
N CYS A 68 3.85 17.99 2.37
CA CYS A 68 4.99 18.56 3.08
C CYS A 68 4.68 18.81 4.56
N GLN A 69 5.37 18.11 5.47
CA GLN A 69 5.20 18.24 6.91
C GLN A 69 6.51 17.96 7.68
N THR A 70 6.51 18.23 8.99
CA THR A 70 7.75 18.27 9.79
C THR A 70 7.91 17.12 10.79
N THR A 71 6.82 16.51 11.27
CA THR A 71 6.90 15.63 12.45
C THR A 71 6.31 14.23 12.27
N THR A 72 5.07 14.13 11.81
CA THR A 72 4.36 12.83 11.73
C THR A 72 4.25 12.41 10.27
N CYS A 73 4.41 11.13 9.96
CA CYS A 73 4.13 10.62 8.62
C CYS A 73 3.61 9.20 8.73
N SER A 74 2.46 8.94 8.11
CA SER A 74 1.85 7.62 7.95
C SER A 74 2.60 6.73 6.96
N GLY A 75 3.45 7.32 6.11
CA GLY A 75 4.37 6.61 5.21
C GLY A 75 5.81 7.07 5.41
N VAL A 76 6.52 7.33 4.31
CA VAL A 76 7.94 7.70 4.35
C VAL A 76 8.17 9.19 4.14
N PHE A 77 9.16 9.73 4.85
CA PHE A 77 9.65 11.07 4.58
C PHE A 77 10.68 11.04 3.44
N GLN A 78 10.45 11.87 2.42
CA GLN A 78 11.40 12.15 1.36
C GLN A 78 11.88 13.60 1.45
N SER A 79 13.19 13.77 1.59
CA SER A 79 13.84 15.09 1.61
C SER A 79 13.94 15.67 0.20
N GLY A 80 13.97 17.00 0.09
CA GLY A 80 14.26 17.70 -1.17
C GLY A 80 13.09 17.89 -2.12
N LEU A 81 11.90 17.36 -1.80
CA LEU A 81 10.66 17.56 -2.59
C LEU A 81 9.75 18.67 -2.06
N CYS A 82 10.13 19.27 -0.93
CA CYS A 82 9.41 20.35 -0.28
C CYS A 82 10.27 21.60 -0.27
N ALA A 83 9.65 22.74 -0.51
CA ALA A 83 10.31 24.02 -0.42
C ALA A 83 10.56 24.42 1.05
N GLY A 84 11.40 25.43 1.26
CA GLY A 84 11.67 25.96 2.58
C GLY A 84 12.67 25.11 3.39
N PRO A 85 12.52 25.05 4.73
CA PRO A 85 13.57 24.52 5.60
C PRO A 85 13.70 23.00 5.52
N VAL A 86 14.91 22.49 5.79
CA VAL A 86 15.28 21.07 5.66
C VAL A 86 14.49 20.10 6.52
N ASP A 87 13.81 20.60 7.56
CA ASP A 87 12.92 19.82 8.43
C ASP A 87 11.53 19.61 7.80
N ARG A 88 11.12 20.43 6.83
CA ARG A 88 9.96 20.15 5.98
C ARG A 88 10.32 19.10 4.95
N ARG A 89 9.78 17.91 5.14
CA ARG A 89 10.00 16.77 4.25
C ARG A 89 8.67 16.32 3.67
N CYS A 90 8.71 15.73 2.48
CA CYS A 90 7.52 15.22 1.83
C CYS A 90 7.11 13.91 2.49
N CYS A 91 5.94 13.89 3.13
CA CYS A 91 5.36 12.66 3.62
C CYS A 91 4.58 12.00 2.48
N LEU A 92 5.14 10.94 1.91
CA LEU A 92 4.48 10.13 0.90
C LEU A 92 3.50 9.19 1.61
N GLN A 93 2.21 9.35 1.32
CA GLN A 93 1.16 8.55 1.95
C GLN A 93 1.12 7.18 1.25
N ASP A 94 1.60 6.13 1.92
CA ASP A 94 1.53 4.75 1.41
C ASP A 94 0.20 4.07 1.79
N SER A 95 -0.87 4.85 2.02
CA SER A 95 -2.13 4.38 2.60
C SER A 95 -2.76 3.25 1.80
N ALA A 96 -2.77 3.34 0.46
CA ALA A 96 -3.30 2.27 -0.39
C ALA A 96 -2.53 0.95 -0.24
N CYS A 97 -1.21 1.00 0.01
CA CYS A 97 -0.43 -0.19 0.31
C CYS A 97 -0.67 -0.71 1.73
N ILE A 98 -0.81 0.19 2.71
CA ILE A 98 -1.10 -0.14 4.10
C ILE A 98 -2.48 -0.80 4.21
N ASP A 99 -3.50 -0.26 3.52
CA ASP A 99 -4.85 -0.82 3.45
C ASP A 99 -4.84 -2.21 2.80
N ALA A 100 -3.94 -2.43 1.83
CA ALA A 100 -3.71 -3.74 1.25
C ALA A 100 -2.95 -4.72 2.17
N GLY A 101 -2.59 -4.29 3.39
CA GLY A 101 -1.81 -5.08 4.37
C GLY A 101 -0.34 -5.20 4.01
N GLY A 102 0.19 -4.27 3.21
CA GLY A 102 1.54 -4.32 2.67
C GLY A 102 2.44 -3.20 3.18
N THR A 103 3.72 -3.36 2.85
CA THR A 103 4.75 -2.36 3.09
C THR A 103 5.40 -1.99 1.77
N CYS A 104 5.47 -0.69 1.48
CA CYS A 104 6.15 -0.20 0.30
C CYS A 104 7.68 -0.31 0.45
N GLN A 105 8.32 -1.06 -0.44
CA GLN A 105 9.78 -1.19 -0.48
C GLN A 105 10.31 -1.16 -1.93
N THR A 106 11.58 -0.83 -2.08
CA THR A 106 12.30 -0.83 -3.38
C THR A 106 13.03 -2.16 -3.63
N THR A 107 13.17 -2.98 -2.60
CA THR A 107 13.72 -4.34 -2.67
C THR A 107 12.70 -5.35 -3.17
N ALA A 108 13.18 -6.49 -3.67
CA ALA A 108 12.31 -7.59 -4.10
C ALA A 108 11.40 -8.05 -2.94
N CYS A 109 10.11 -8.24 -3.22
CA CYS A 109 9.17 -8.72 -2.20
C CYS A 109 9.46 -10.19 -1.87
N SER A 110 9.43 -10.55 -0.59
CA SER A 110 9.37 -11.94 -0.12
C SER A 110 7.97 -12.58 -0.31
N GLY A 111 6.96 -11.78 -0.64
CA GLY A 111 5.58 -12.17 -0.89
C GLY A 111 5.02 -11.54 -2.16
N THR A 112 3.73 -11.22 -2.15
CA THR A 112 3.05 -10.63 -3.32
C THR A 112 3.51 -9.19 -3.54
N SER A 113 3.79 -8.86 -4.80
CA SER A 113 4.20 -7.53 -5.22
C SER A 113 3.10 -6.86 -6.03
N MET A 114 2.64 -5.69 -5.59
CA MET A 114 1.67 -4.87 -6.31
C MET A 114 2.32 -3.54 -6.73
N THR A 115 2.08 -3.13 -7.97
CA THR A 115 2.54 -1.84 -8.49
C THR A 115 1.46 -0.77 -8.35
N GLY A 116 1.84 0.50 -8.27
CA GLY A 116 0.89 1.63 -8.26
C GLY A 116 0.15 1.89 -6.93
N LEU A 117 0.43 1.11 -5.88
CA LEU A 117 -0.14 1.32 -4.54
C LEU A 117 0.79 2.09 -3.58
N CYS A 118 2.02 2.35 -4.02
CA CYS A 118 3.00 3.13 -3.27
C CYS A 118 3.12 4.53 -3.86
N SER A 119 3.12 5.53 -2.99
CA SER A 119 3.41 6.91 -3.38
C SER A 119 4.90 7.09 -3.69
N GLY A 120 5.28 8.16 -4.39
CA GLY A 120 6.68 8.42 -4.74
C GLY A 120 7.18 7.63 -5.96
N PRO A 121 8.47 7.24 -5.99
CA PRO A 121 9.09 6.74 -7.21
C PRO A 121 8.53 5.38 -7.66
N THR A 122 8.53 5.18 -8.99
CA THR A 122 7.87 4.05 -9.67
C THR A 122 8.51 2.69 -9.40
N ASP A 123 9.71 2.67 -8.82
CA ASP A 123 10.42 1.46 -8.42
C ASP A 123 9.94 0.91 -7.06
N ARG A 124 9.19 1.71 -6.29
CA ARG A 124 8.53 1.25 -5.07
C ARG A 124 7.39 0.31 -5.41
N ARG A 125 7.41 -0.87 -4.79
CA ARG A 125 6.33 -1.85 -4.90
C ARG A 125 5.72 -2.10 -3.54
N CYS A 126 4.41 -2.28 -3.51
CA CYS A 126 3.72 -2.67 -2.30
C CYS A 126 3.95 -4.15 -2.09
N CYS A 127 4.68 -4.49 -1.04
CA CYS A 127 5.00 -5.86 -0.69
C CYS A 127 4.12 -6.29 0.48
N VAL A 128 3.17 -7.16 0.17
CA VAL A 128 2.32 -7.79 1.18
C VAL A 128 2.99 -9.10 1.58
N GLN A 129 3.27 -9.26 2.87
CA GLN A 129 3.72 -10.54 3.37
C GLN A 129 2.58 -11.54 3.22
N ASN A 130 2.84 -12.66 2.54
CA ASN A 130 1.94 -13.80 2.56
C ASN A 130 2.17 -14.58 3.87
N ASN A 131 1.97 -13.91 5.00
CA ASN A 131 1.91 -14.62 6.28
C ASN A 131 0.55 -15.32 6.25
N GLY A 132 0.53 -16.58 5.84
CA GLY A 132 -0.65 -17.43 5.72
C GLY A 132 -1.41 -17.66 7.05
N GLU A 133 -1.32 -16.76 8.00
CA GLU A 133 -2.03 -16.79 9.28
C GLU A 133 -2.83 -15.51 9.52
N ASP A 134 -2.64 -14.46 8.71
CA ASP A 134 -3.42 -13.22 8.80
C ASP A 134 -4.89 -13.51 8.51
N LYS A 135 -5.72 -13.38 9.55
CA LYS A 135 -7.18 -13.51 9.48
C LYS A 135 -7.80 -12.16 9.13
N LEU A 136 -8.70 -12.17 8.17
CA LEU A 136 -9.45 -10.99 7.74
C LEU A 136 -10.84 -10.98 8.37
N SER A 137 -11.36 -9.79 8.65
CA SER A 137 -12.80 -9.61 8.81
C SER A 137 -13.52 -9.85 7.49
N HIS A 138 -14.83 -10.11 7.55
CA HIS A 138 -15.63 -10.24 6.33
C HIS A 138 -15.53 -9.00 5.44
N SER A 139 -15.60 -7.79 6.01
CA SER A 139 -15.56 -6.53 5.25
C SER A 139 -14.23 -6.29 4.54
N GLU A 140 -13.10 -6.63 5.16
CA GLU A 140 -11.78 -6.51 4.53
C GLU A 140 -11.66 -7.47 3.35
N ALA A 141 -12.03 -8.74 3.56
CA ALA A 141 -12.01 -9.75 2.51
C ALA A 141 -12.96 -9.39 1.36
N ALA A 142 -14.17 -8.93 1.67
CA ALA A 142 -15.15 -8.50 0.67
C ALA A 142 -14.64 -7.32 -0.16
N SER A 143 -13.98 -6.34 0.47
CA SER A 143 -13.40 -5.19 -0.23
C SER A 143 -12.30 -5.62 -1.21
N MET A 144 -11.38 -6.47 -0.75
CA MET A 144 -10.31 -7.03 -1.60
C MET A 144 -10.87 -7.79 -2.83
N LEU A 145 -11.95 -8.55 -2.63
CA LEU A 145 -12.63 -9.27 -3.72
C LEU A 145 -13.34 -8.31 -4.67
N SER A 146 -14.10 -7.32 -4.16
CA SER A 146 -14.84 -6.39 -4.99
C SER A 146 -13.94 -5.48 -5.82
N ASP A 147 -12.80 -5.06 -5.28
CA ASP A 147 -11.81 -4.21 -5.97
C ASP A 147 -11.21 -4.90 -7.21
N THR A 148 -11.28 -6.23 -7.25
CA THR A 148 -10.83 -7.05 -8.39
C THR A 148 -11.97 -7.59 -9.24
N GLY A 149 -13.22 -7.19 -8.96
CA GLY A 149 -14.40 -7.62 -9.71
C GLY A 149 -14.82 -9.07 -9.43
N ILE A 150 -14.53 -9.57 -8.22
CA ILE A 150 -15.07 -10.83 -7.69
C ILE A 150 -16.33 -10.49 -6.87
N SER A 151 -17.41 -11.23 -7.11
CA SER A 151 -18.68 -11.06 -6.41
C SER A 151 -18.85 -12.08 -5.28
N ILE A 152 -19.66 -11.76 -4.28
CA ILE A 152 -20.08 -12.69 -3.20
C ILE A 152 -21.59 -12.90 -3.32
N SER A 153 -22.03 -14.15 -3.20
CA SER A 153 -23.44 -14.55 -3.31
C SER A 153 -23.81 -15.43 -2.13
N SER A 154 -24.61 -14.88 -1.21
CA SER A 154 -25.19 -15.59 -0.06
C SER A 154 -26.65 -15.92 -0.32
N SER A 155 -27.05 -17.16 -0.09
CA SER A 155 -28.46 -17.58 -0.17
C SER A 155 -29.32 -16.98 0.95
N GLY A 156 -28.76 -16.83 2.15
CA GLY A 156 -29.40 -16.15 3.29
C GLY A 156 -29.33 -14.63 3.24
N GLY A 157 -28.58 -14.04 2.30
CA GLY A 157 -28.40 -12.59 2.19
C GLY A 157 -27.63 -11.98 3.37
N CYS A 158 -26.73 -12.76 3.97
CA CYS A 158 -26.03 -12.43 5.21
C CYS A 158 -24.57 -12.89 5.19
N SER A 159 -23.79 -12.46 6.20
CA SER A 159 -22.37 -12.75 6.35
C SER A 159 -21.99 -13.28 7.74
N ASP A 160 -22.97 -13.70 8.54
CA ASP A 160 -22.71 -14.30 9.85
C ASP A 160 -22.08 -15.69 9.68
N ARG A 161 -20.90 -15.87 10.26
CA ARG A 161 -20.16 -17.14 10.19
C ARG A 161 -20.86 -18.27 10.92
N TYR A 162 -21.71 -17.98 11.90
CA TYR A 162 -22.40 -19.00 12.68
C TYR A 162 -23.73 -19.45 12.06
N ASP A 163 -24.10 -18.90 10.91
CA ASP A 163 -25.27 -19.30 10.13
C ASP A 163 -24.83 -19.93 8.80
N GLY A 164 -25.15 -21.21 8.62
CA GLY A 164 -24.78 -21.98 7.43
C GLY A 164 -25.53 -21.59 6.15
N THR A 165 -26.47 -20.65 6.21
CA THR A 165 -27.12 -20.05 5.03
C THR A 165 -26.42 -18.78 4.55
N CYS A 166 -25.53 -18.21 5.37
CA CYS A 166 -24.72 -17.06 4.98
C CYS A 166 -23.53 -17.48 4.12
N THR A 167 -22.97 -16.52 3.38
CA THR A 167 -21.62 -16.66 2.85
C THR A 167 -20.73 -15.72 3.66
N SER A 168 -20.05 -16.27 4.66
CA SER A 168 -19.19 -15.48 5.53
C SER A 168 -17.76 -15.54 5.03
N LEU A 169 -17.01 -14.46 5.23
CA LEU A 169 -15.56 -14.42 5.04
C LEU A 169 -14.86 -14.03 6.34
N GLU A 170 -15.61 -14.04 7.45
CA GLU A 170 -15.07 -13.72 8.75
C GLU A 170 -14.01 -14.76 9.15
N GLN A 171 -12.85 -14.29 9.59
CA GLN A 171 -11.67 -15.11 9.89
C GLN A 171 -11.13 -15.92 8.70
N ILE A 172 -11.41 -15.51 7.46
CA ILE A 172 -10.76 -16.11 6.30
C ILE A 172 -9.27 -15.75 6.28
N ARG A 173 -8.41 -16.64 5.77
CA ARG A 173 -6.99 -16.32 5.63
C ARG A 173 -6.81 -15.33 4.49
N ARG A 174 -5.95 -14.33 4.69
CA ARG A 174 -5.51 -13.43 3.61
C ARG A 174 -4.99 -14.21 2.41
N ALA A 175 -4.23 -15.30 2.64
CA ALA A 175 -3.72 -16.19 1.60
C ALA A 175 -4.83 -16.83 0.73
N THR A 176 -5.99 -17.13 1.31
CA THR A 176 -7.13 -17.68 0.54
C THR A 176 -7.72 -16.61 -0.39
N ILE A 177 -7.86 -15.38 0.08
CA ILE A 177 -8.35 -14.25 -0.74
C ILE A 177 -7.33 -13.88 -1.82
N THR A 178 -6.05 -13.71 -1.47
CA THR A 178 -5.00 -13.35 -2.44
C THR A 178 -4.73 -14.49 -3.42
N GLY A 179 -4.82 -15.75 -3.00
CA GLY A 179 -4.77 -16.91 -3.89
C GLY A 179 -5.93 -16.94 -4.87
N THR A 180 -7.16 -16.66 -4.41
CA THR A 180 -8.34 -16.54 -5.29
C THR A 180 -8.14 -15.42 -6.33
N ILE A 181 -7.59 -14.28 -5.93
CA ILE A 181 -7.32 -13.16 -6.84
C ILE A 181 -6.23 -13.53 -7.85
N ASN A 182 -5.07 -14.00 -7.37
CA ASN A 182 -3.85 -14.11 -8.17
C ASN A 182 -3.70 -15.42 -8.93
N GLU A 183 -4.35 -16.51 -8.49
CA GLU A 183 -4.33 -17.79 -9.21
C GLU A 183 -5.59 -18.01 -10.06
N ILE A 184 -6.71 -17.37 -9.70
CA ILE A 184 -7.98 -17.54 -10.43
C ILE A 184 -8.37 -16.26 -11.17
N LYS A 185 -8.72 -15.18 -10.46
CA LYS A 185 -9.39 -14.04 -11.10
C LYS A 185 -8.52 -13.33 -12.15
N ILE A 186 -7.30 -12.95 -11.77
CA ILE A 186 -6.42 -12.17 -12.65
C ILE A 186 -5.94 -13.00 -13.85
N PRO A 187 -5.43 -14.24 -13.70
CA PRO A 187 -4.92 -14.99 -14.84
C PRO A 187 -6.01 -15.52 -15.77
N SER A 188 -7.18 -15.89 -15.23
CA SER A 188 -8.28 -16.42 -16.04
C SER A 188 -9.05 -15.32 -16.76
N GLY A 189 -9.13 -14.11 -16.19
CA GLY A 189 -10.02 -13.05 -16.65
C GLY A 189 -11.52 -13.39 -16.51
N CYS A 190 -11.87 -14.53 -15.92
CA CYS A 190 -13.24 -15.01 -15.84
C CYS A 190 -14.08 -14.20 -14.84
N SER A 191 -15.41 -14.32 -14.98
CA SER A 191 -16.31 -13.96 -13.89
C SER A 191 -16.15 -14.96 -12.74
N VAL A 192 -16.04 -14.46 -11.52
CA VAL A 192 -15.86 -15.26 -10.30
C VAL A 192 -16.90 -14.79 -9.29
N THR A 193 -17.62 -15.75 -8.72
CA THR A 193 -18.59 -15.53 -7.65
C THR A 193 -18.28 -16.49 -6.52
N VAL A 194 -18.00 -15.94 -5.33
CA VAL A 194 -17.87 -16.70 -4.09
C VAL A 194 -19.26 -17.07 -3.59
N THR A 195 -19.46 -18.33 -3.25
CA THR A 195 -20.76 -18.88 -2.77
C THR A 195 -20.68 -19.49 -1.38
N GLY A 196 -19.47 -19.70 -0.88
CA GLY A 196 -19.21 -20.26 0.44
C GLY A 196 -17.83 -19.82 0.89
N GLY A 197 -17.65 -19.65 2.19
CA GLY A 197 -16.41 -19.16 2.75
C GLY A 197 -16.16 -19.82 4.07
N THR A 198 -16.46 -19.13 5.15
CA THR A 198 -16.05 -19.53 6.48
C THR A 198 -17.21 -19.94 7.39
N GLU A 199 -18.44 -19.89 6.89
CA GLU A 199 -19.65 -20.25 7.63
C GLU A 199 -19.64 -21.66 8.25
N THR A 200 -20.50 -21.88 9.24
CA THR A 200 -20.69 -23.20 9.84
C THR A 200 -21.40 -24.18 8.89
N GLY A 201 -21.31 -25.48 9.18
CA GLY A 201 -21.95 -26.54 8.37
C GLY A 201 -20.98 -27.32 7.48
N HIS A 202 -19.71 -26.92 7.44
CA HIS A 202 -18.64 -27.60 6.70
C HIS A 202 -17.89 -28.66 7.55
N SER A 203 -17.19 -29.58 6.87
CA SER A 203 -16.34 -30.58 7.54
C SER A 203 -15.19 -29.92 8.32
N SER A 204 -14.95 -30.41 9.53
CA SER A 204 -13.82 -29.95 10.37
C SER A 204 -12.47 -30.47 9.89
N GLY A 205 -11.39 -29.75 10.23
CA GLY A 205 -10.01 -30.17 9.96
C GLY A 205 -9.07 -28.98 9.91
N THR A 206 -7.75 -29.21 9.87
CA THR A 206 -6.74 -28.15 9.79
C THR A 206 -6.99 -27.24 8.59
N TYR A 207 -7.14 -27.82 7.40
CA TYR A 207 -7.37 -27.12 6.14
C TYR A 207 -8.86 -27.11 5.77
N SER A 208 -9.64 -26.32 6.51
CA SER A 208 -11.10 -26.28 6.42
C SER A 208 -11.63 -24.86 6.15
N HIS A 209 -12.92 -24.76 5.79
CA HIS A 209 -13.68 -23.51 5.73
C HIS A 209 -13.65 -22.78 7.08
N TRP A 210 -13.87 -23.51 8.17
CA TRP A 210 -13.81 -22.96 9.53
C TRP A 210 -12.43 -22.45 9.94
N ASN A 211 -11.36 -22.94 9.32
CA ASN A 211 -10.02 -22.38 9.53
C ASN A 211 -9.62 -21.40 8.44
N GLY A 212 -10.54 -21.01 7.56
CA GLY A 212 -10.33 -19.99 6.53
C GLY A 212 -9.34 -20.39 5.44
N TYR A 213 -9.06 -21.69 5.28
CA TYR A 213 -8.19 -22.22 4.21
C TYR A 213 -8.94 -22.42 2.90
N LYS A 214 -10.28 -22.53 2.98
CA LYS A 214 -11.13 -22.86 1.85
C LYS A 214 -12.07 -21.73 1.47
N ILE A 215 -12.47 -21.71 0.21
CA ILE A 215 -13.47 -20.82 -0.36
C ILE A 215 -14.17 -21.53 -1.52
N ASP A 216 -15.49 -21.39 -1.59
CA ASP A 216 -16.30 -22.00 -2.64
C ASP A 216 -16.58 -21.01 -3.77
N LEU A 217 -16.30 -21.42 -5.00
CA LEU A 217 -16.57 -20.63 -6.19
C LEU A 217 -17.67 -21.25 -7.04
N ARG A 218 -18.61 -20.42 -7.49
CA ARG A 218 -19.68 -20.83 -8.41
C ARG A 218 -19.09 -21.35 -9.73
N LEU A 219 -19.59 -22.51 -10.17
CA LEU A 219 -19.26 -23.04 -11.50
C LEU A 219 -19.69 -22.07 -12.61
N ASN A 220 -18.83 -21.92 -13.61
CA ASN A 220 -19.17 -21.32 -14.89
C ASN A 220 -18.21 -21.81 -15.97
N SER A 221 -18.62 -21.79 -17.23
CA SER A 221 -17.84 -22.40 -18.32
C SER A 221 -16.42 -21.84 -18.46
N CYS A 222 -16.23 -20.54 -18.23
CA CYS A 222 -14.91 -19.90 -18.29
C CYS A 222 -14.00 -20.42 -17.16
N LEU A 223 -14.46 -20.33 -15.92
CA LEU A 223 -13.69 -20.74 -14.75
C LEU A 223 -13.39 -22.25 -14.77
N ASP A 224 -14.40 -23.05 -15.12
CA ASP A 224 -14.28 -24.50 -15.24
C ASP A 224 -13.21 -24.89 -16.27
N SER A 225 -13.23 -24.24 -17.45
CA SER A 225 -12.23 -24.47 -18.48
C SER A 225 -10.85 -24.03 -18.00
N TYR A 226 -10.73 -22.88 -17.36
CA TYR A 226 -9.44 -22.38 -16.88
C TYR A 226 -8.79 -23.35 -15.88
N ILE A 227 -9.52 -23.76 -14.83
CA ILE A 227 -8.99 -24.67 -13.80
C ILE A 227 -8.57 -26.00 -14.43
N THR A 228 -9.46 -26.61 -15.22
CA THR A 228 -9.23 -27.97 -15.76
C THR A 228 -8.16 -28.04 -16.85
N THR A 229 -7.83 -26.92 -17.49
CA THR A 229 -6.79 -26.86 -18.53
C THR A 229 -5.46 -26.32 -18.02
N THR A 230 -5.49 -25.45 -17.00
CA THR A 230 -4.30 -24.80 -16.46
C THR A 230 -3.65 -25.61 -15.35
N PHE A 231 -4.45 -26.23 -14.49
CA PHE A 231 -3.95 -27.00 -13.36
C PHE A 231 -3.98 -28.49 -13.70
N PRO A 232 -2.88 -29.23 -13.53
CA PRO A 232 -2.88 -30.67 -13.77
C PRO A 232 -3.84 -31.38 -12.82
N PHE A 233 -4.53 -32.39 -13.36
CA PHE A 233 -5.23 -33.37 -12.54
C PHE A 233 -4.23 -34.02 -11.58
N ASN A 234 -4.57 -34.03 -10.30
CA ASN A 234 -3.74 -34.57 -9.22
C ASN A 234 -4.24 -35.96 -8.80
N ARG A 235 -5.50 -36.05 -8.36
CA ARG A 235 -6.10 -37.29 -7.83
C ARG A 235 -7.63 -37.23 -7.82
N TRP A 236 -8.24 -38.37 -7.54
CA TRP A 236 -9.65 -38.45 -7.13
C TRP A 236 -9.78 -38.32 -5.61
N ARG A 237 -10.78 -37.56 -5.13
CA ARG A 237 -11.26 -37.51 -3.76
C ARG A 237 -12.69 -38.04 -3.75
N GLY A 238 -12.85 -39.34 -3.52
CA GLY A 238 -14.14 -40.00 -3.78
C GLY A 238 -14.48 -39.94 -5.26
N SER A 239 -15.63 -39.34 -5.60
CA SER A 239 -16.03 -39.07 -6.98
C SER A 239 -15.49 -37.77 -7.57
N ASP A 240 -14.84 -36.94 -6.74
CA ASP A 240 -14.53 -35.56 -7.13
C ASP A 240 -13.09 -35.45 -7.63
N ALA A 241 -12.91 -34.79 -8.77
CA ALA A 241 -11.61 -34.57 -9.37
C ALA A 241 -10.89 -33.43 -8.63
N VAL A 242 -9.63 -33.68 -8.25
CA VAL A 242 -8.76 -32.68 -7.64
C VAL A 242 -7.73 -32.22 -8.66
N TYR A 243 -7.69 -30.92 -8.92
CA TYR A 243 -6.68 -30.25 -9.74
C TYR A 243 -5.75 -29.46 -8.82
N ARG A 244 -4.43 -29.47 -9.09
CA ARG A 244 -3.44 -28.83 -8.21
C ARG A 244 -2.68 -27.74 -8.95
N SER A 245 -2.69 -26.52 -8.42
CA SER A 245 -1.88 -25.43 -8.99
C SER A 245 -0.37 -25.63 -8.74
N PRO A 246 0.52 -24.98 -9.50
CA PRO A 246 1.96 -25.01 -9.26
C PRO A 246 2.36 -24.52 -7.86
N SER A 247 1.58 -23.63 -7.24
CA SER A 247 1.77 -23.17 -5.85
C SER A 247 1.42 -24.23 -4.82
N GLY A 248 0.88 -25.38 -5.24
CA GLY A 248 0.45 -26.44 -4.34
C GLY A 248 -0.91 -26.18 -3.71
N ASN A 249 -1.83 -25.44 -4.35
CA ASN A 249 -3.24 -25.29 -3.91
C ASN A 249 -4.15 -26.30 -4.63
N ASP A 250 -5.25 -26.73 -4.00
CA ASP A 250 -6.13 -27.81 -4.49
C ASP A 250 -7.46 -27.18 -4.90
N TYR A 251 -7.96 -27.57 -6.07
CA TYR A 251 -9.20 -27.10 -6.67
C TYR A 251 -10.07 -28.32 -6.93
N VAL A 252 -11.16 -28.47 -6.20
CA VAL A 252 -12.00 -29.68 -6.24
C VAL A 252 -13.38 -29.33 -6.76
N LYS A 253 -13.83 -30.05 -7.80
CA LYS A 253 -15.18 -29.84 -8.35
C LYS A 253 -16.20 -30.66 -7.57
N GLU A 254 -16.86 -30.05 -6.59
CA GLU A 254 -17.88 -30.70 -5.75
C GLU A 254 -19.29 -30.34 -6.24
N GLY A 255 -19.84 -31.18 -7.13
CA GLY A 255 -21.21 -31.06 -7.61
C GLY A 255 -21.52 -29.76 -8.35
N ASN A 256 -21.87 -28.70 -7.61
CA ASN A 256 -22.34 -27.42 -8.11
C ASN A 256 -21.39 -26.22 -7.82
N HIS A 257 -20.22 -26.45 -7.23
CA HIS A 257 -19.20 -25.43 -6.97
C HIS A 257 -17.77 -26.01 -7.06
N TRP A 258 -16.78 -25.12 -7.04
CA TRP A 258 -15.39 -25.45 -6.80
C TRP A 258 -15.05 -25.22 -5.33
N ASP A 259 -14.62 -26.25 -4.60
CA ASP A 259 -14.05 -26.19 -3.26
C ASP A 259 -12.54 -26.01 -3.38
N ASN A 260 -12.07 -24.78 -3.18
CA ASN A 260 -10.68 -24.41 -3.36
C ASN A 260 -9.97 -24.31 -2.01
N THR A 261 -8.86 -25.04 -1.85
CA THR A 261 -8.04 -25.03 -0.63
C THR A 261 -6.68 -24.39 -0.90
N TYR A 262 -6.35 -23.36 -0.12
CA TYR A 262 -5.08 -22.64 -0.18
C TYR A 262 -4.23 -22.96 1.05
N TYR A 263 -2.99 -23.41 0.91
CA TYR A 263 -2.13 -23.79 2.05
C TYR A 263 -1.21 -22.66 2.53
#